data_AF-K1T1J6-F1
#
_entry.id   AF-K1T1J6-F1
#
_cell.length_a   1.000
_cell.length_b   1.000
_cell.length_c   1.000
_cell.angle_alpha   90.00
_cell.angle_beta   90.00
_cell.angle_gamma   90.00
#
_symmetry.space_group_name_H-M   'P 1'
#
loop_
_entity.id
_entity.type
_entity.pdbx_description
1 polymer ?
#
loop_
_entity_poly.entity_id
_entity_poly.type
_entity_poly.pdbx_seq_one_letter_code
_entity_poly.pdbx_strand_id
1 'polypeptide(L)' 'MEDNEIIELYWKRDEVAILETDKKYGKYCSKIAYNILASVEDSEECVNDTYLHAWNALPPNRPNIFKAF' A
#
# COMPACT_ATOMS: atom_id res chain seq x y z
N MET A 1 -7.18 -1.71 -11.41
CA MET A 1 -8.04 -0.95 -10.49
C MET A 1 -7.46 0.43 -10.28
N GLU A 2 -8.30 1.45 -10.22
CA GLU A 2 -7.91 2.85 -10.01
C GLU A 2 -7.74 3.19 -8.52
N ASP A 3 -6.99 4.25 -8.22
CA ASP A 3 -6.63 4.65 -6.85
C ASP A 3 -7.87 4.88 -5.98
N ASN A 4 -8.89 5.53 -6.55
CA ASN A 4 -10.15 5.80 -5.87
C ASN A 4 -10.91 4.52 -5.52
N GLU A 5 -10.85 3.49 -6.37
CA GLU A 5 -11.50 2.20 -6.10
C GLU A 5 -10.78 1.45 -4.98
N ILE A 6 -9.44 1.50 -4.94
CA ILE A 6 -8.65 0.92 -3.85
C ILE A 6 -8.95 1.63 -2.52
N ILE A 7 -9.02 2.98 -2.52
CA ILE A 7 -9.41 3.76 -1.34
C ILE A 7 -10.80 3.35 -0.85
N GLU A 8 -11.76 3.16 -1.75
CA GLU A 8 -13.12 2.72 -1.39
C GLU A 8 -13.14 1.33 -0.74
N LEU A 9 -12.29 0.40 -1.18
CA LEU A 9 -12.14 -0.91 -0.53
C LEU A 9 -11.59 -0.77 0.90
N TYR A 10 -10.53 0.02 1.09
CA TYR A 10 -10.01 0.32 2.44
C TYR A 10 -11.08 0.98 3.31
N TRP A 11 -11.89 1.86 2.73
CA TRP A 11 -12.97 2.55 3.42
C TRP A 11 -14.06 1.60 3.91
N LYS A 12 -14.37 0.59 3.09
CA LYS A 12 -15.31 -0.49 3.41
C LYS A 12 -14.71 -1.56 4.31
N ARG A 13 -13.43 -1.45 4.68
CA ARG A 13 -12.68 -2.47 5.43
C ARG A 13 -12.69 -3.82 4.72
N ASP A 14 -12.62 -3.78 3.39
CA ASP A 14 -12.52 -4.97 2.55
C ASP A 14 -11.05 -5.33 2.34
N GLU A 15 -10.67 -6.55 2.75
CA GLU A 15 -9.29 -7.06 2.70
C GLU A 15 -8.74 -7.13 1.27
N VAL A 16 -9.61 -7.18 0.26
CA VAL A 16 -9.23 -7.08 -1.17
C VAL A 16 -8.47 -5.78 -1.47
N ALA A 17 -8.63 -4.74 -0.65
CA ALA A 17 -7.88 -3.50 -0.76
C ALA A 17 -6.37 -3.72 -0.75
N ILE A 18 -5.86 -4.62 0.11
CA ILE A 18 -4.43 -4.90 0.23
C ILE A 18 -3.93 -5.60 -1.04
N LEU A 19 -4.70 -6.58 -1.54
CA LEU A 19 -4.37 -7.30 -2.77
C LEU A 19 -4.31 -6.36 -3.99
N GLU A 20 -5.29 -5.46 -4.13
CA GLU A 20 -5.31 -4.52 -5.25
C GLU A 20 -4.24 -3.42 -5.11
N THR A 21 -3.91 -3.03 -3.88
CA THR A 21 -2.75 -2.15 -3.59
C THR A 21 -1.45 -2.80 -4.03
N ASP A 22 -1.23 -4.06 -3.65
CA ASP A 22 -0.01 -4.80 -3.99
C ASP A 22 0.13 -5.02 -5.49
N LYS A 23 -0.95 -5.43 -6.16
CA LYS A 23 -0.98 -5.56 -7.62
C LYS A 23 -0.58 -4.27 -8.33
N LYS A 24 -1.00 -3.11 -7.81
CA LYS A 24 -0.75 -1.81 -8.44
C LYS A 24 0.61 -1.21 -8.08
N TYR A 25 0.99 -1.25 -6.81
CA TYR A 25 2.14 -0.53 -6.28
C TYR A 25 3.25 -1.42 -5.74
N GLY A 26 3.02 -2.71 -5.50
CA GLY A 26 3.99 -3.60 -4.86
C GLY A 26 5.36 -3.57 -5.53
N LYS A 27 5.42 -3.76 -6.84
CA LYS A 27 6.69 -3.65 -7.59
C LYS A 27 7.38 -2.29 -7.45
N TYR A 28 6.62 -1.21 -7.38
CA TYR A 28 7.15 0.14 -7.22
C TYR A 28 7.71 0.35 -5.81
N CYS A 29 6.93 0.01 -4.78
CA CYS A 29 7.33 0.10 -3.38
C CYS A 29 8.52 -0.81 -3.08
N SER A 30 8.49 -2.08 -3.50
CA SER A 30 9.61 -3.02 -3.33
C SER A 30 10.88 -2.52 -4.01
N LYS A 31 10.79 -1.89 -5.19
CA LYS A 31 11.97 -1.34 -5.88
C LYS A 31 12.58 -0.17 -5.10
N ILE A 32 11.76 0.70 -4.52
CA ILE A 32 12.25 1.80 -3.69
C ILE A 32 12.90 1.26 -2.42
N ALA A 33 12.20 0.38 -1.69
CA ALA A 33 12.71 -0.23 -0.47
C ALA A 33 14.03 -0.96 -0.72
N TYR A 34 14.12 -1.76 -1.78
CA TYR A 34 15.33 -2.48 -2.14
C TYR A 34 16.50 -1.57 -2.48
N ASN A 35 16.25 -0.45 -3.17
CA ASN A 35 17.32 0.50 -3.48
C ASN A 35 17.89 1.19 -2.22
N ILE A 36 17.16 1.17 -1.09
CA ILE A 36 17.58 1.76 0.19
C ILE A 36 18.20 0.70 1.09
N LEU A 37 17.56 -0.46 1.21
CA LEU A 37 17.92 -1.52 2.17
C LEU A 37 18.90 -2.54 1.60
N ALA A 38 18.97 -2.67 0.26
CA ALA A 38 19.75 -3.69 -0.46
C ALA A 38 19.48 -5.14 -0.02
N SER A 39 18.33 -5.39 0.61
CA SER A 39 17.90 -6.67 1.17
C SER A 39 16.49 -6.97 0.68
N VAL A 40 16.26 -8.16 0.12
CA VAL A 40 14.94 -8.55 -0.41
C VAL A 40 13.96 -8.75 0.73
N GLU A 41 14.35 -9.48 1.78
CA GLU A 41 13.52 -9.79 2.94
C GLU A 41 13.07 -8.50 3.65
N ASP A 42 14.00 -7.60 3.98
CA ASP A 42 13.65 -6.33 4.63
C ASP A 42 12.79 -5.43 3.72
N SER A 43 12.96 -5.52 2.39
CA SER A 43 12.14 -4.76 1.45
C SER A 43 10.70 -5.28 1.39
N GLU A 44 10.50 -6.59 1.46
CA GLU A 44 9.17 -7.20 1.51
C GLU A 44 8.46 -6.87 2.83
N GLU A 45 9.18 -6.92 3.96
CA GLU A 45 8.64 -6.50 5.26
C GLU A 45 8.22 -5.02 5.24
N CYS A 46 9.09 -4.13 4.75
CA CYS A 46 8.79 -2.70 4.67
C CYS A 46 7.55 -2.39 3.80
N VAL A 47 7.36 -3.14 2.71
CA VAL A 47 6.17 -3.00 1.85
C VAL A 47 4.92 -3.50 2.57
N ASN A 48 4.99 -4.63 3.28
CA ASN A 48 3.87 -5.13 4.09
C ASN A 48 3.49 -4.16 5.21
N ASP A 49 4.47 -3.58 5.90
CA ASP A 49 4.26 -2.55 6.92
C ASP A 49 3.55 -1.32 6.34
N THR A 50 3.88 -0.95 5.10
CA THR A 50 3.23 0.15 4.38
C THR A 50 1.74 -0.15 4.17
N TYR A 51 1.38 -1.37 3.77
CA TYR A 51 -0.02 -1.78 3.60
C TYR A 51 -0.76 -1.83 4.94
N LEU A 52 -0.11 -2.32 6.00
CA LEU A 52 -0.67 -2.32 7.35
C LEU A 52 -0.91 -0.89 7.84
N HIS A 53 0.01 0.04 7.57
CA HIS A 53 -0.16 1.45 7.88
C HIS A 53 -1.36 2.04 7.12
N ALA A 54 -1.48 1.79 5.81
CA ALA A 54 -2.62 2.23 5.02
C ALA A 54 -3.94 1.66 5.57
N TRP A 55 -3.96 0.38 5.93
CA TRP A 55 -5.10 -0.27 6.57
C TRP A 55 -5.46 0.37 7.91
N ASN A 56 -4.50 0.78 8.73
CA ASN A 56 -4.81 1.42 10.02
C ASN A 56 -5.21 2.89 9.88
N ALA A 57 -4.68 3.59 8.88
CA ALA A 57 -4.95 5.01 8.65
C ALA A 57 -6.29 5.28 7.94
N LEU A 58 -6.82 4.30 7.22
CA LEU A 58 -8.12 4.34 6.53
C LEU A 58 -9.17 3.51 7.30
N PRO A 59 -10.40 4.02 7.54
CA PRO A 59 -11.01 5.24 6.99
C PRO A 59 -10.84 6.57 7.77
N PRO A 60 -10.14 6.71 8.92
CA PRO A 60 -10.05 8.03 9.56
C PRO A 60 -9.50 9.15 8.64
N ASN A 61 -8.57 8.82 7.75
CA ASN A 61 -7.92 9.77 6.85
C ASN A 61 -8.10 9.38 5.39
N ARG A 62 -8.82 10.18 4.59
CA ARG A 62 -9.00 9.93 3.14
C ARG A 62 -7.96 10.69 2.31
N PRO A 63 -7.02 10.01 1.63
CA PRO A 63 -6.05 10.69 0.78
C PRO A 63 -6.71 11.19 -0.51
N ASN A 64 -6.31 12.38 -0.96
CA ASN A 64 -6.66 12.90 -2.30
C ASN A 64 -5.78 12.30 -3.41
N ILE A 65 -4.57 11.84 -3.06
CA ILE A 65 -3.61 11.23 -3.99
C ILE A 65 -3.06 9.99 -3.30
N PHE A 66 -3.53 8.81 -3.69
CA PHE A 66 -3.17 7.55 -3.02
C PHE A 66 -1.68 7.23 -3.15
N LYS A 67 -1.09 7.49 -4.32
CA LYS A 67 0.34 7.25 -4.56
C LYS A 67 1.28 8.05 -3.63
N ALA A 68 0.82 9.18 -3.08
CA ALA A 68 1.62 10.06 -2.23
C ALA A 68 1.32 9.90 -0.73
N PHE A 69 0.37 9.02 -0.39
CA PHE A 69 -0.06 8.73 0.97
C PHE A 69 0.82 7.63 1.59
#